data_AF-A0A2P6SEC4-F1
#
_entry.id   AF-A0A2P6SEC4-F1
#
_cell.length_a   1.000
_cell.length_b   1.000
_cell.length_c   1.000
_cell.angle_alpha   90.00
_cell.angle_beta   90.00
_cell.angle_gamma   90.00
#
_symmetry.space_group_name_H-M   'P 1'
#
loop_
_entity.id
_entity.type
_entity.pdbx_description
1 polymer ?
#
loop_
_entity_poly.entity_id
_entity_poly.type
_entity_poly.pdbx_seq_one_letter_code
_entity_poly.pdbx_strand_id
1 'polypeptide(L)'
;MKGLHKLREWIENQGLKRAAVTNAPRPNGELLVSALDLLGFFEVLVIANECDRAKPFPDPYLKALQELNVSNKHAFVFELECRWSVWAQGTLTVYC
;
A
#
# COMPACT_ATOMS: atom_id res chain seq x y z
N MET A 1 5.87 16.79 0.82
CA MET A 1 7.20 16.29 0.40
C MET A 1 7.42 16.69 -1.06
N LYS A 2 8.53 17.35 -1.43
CA LYS A 2 8.75 17.75 -2.84
C LYS A 2 8.93 16.49 -3.69
N GLY A 3 8.04 16.24 -4.66
CA GLY A 3 8.10 15.11 -5.60
C GLY A 3 6.96 14.10 -5.50
N LEU A 4 6.36 13.91 -4.32
CA LEU A 4 5.27 12.94 -4.13
C LEU A 4 4.04 13.27 -4.98
N HIS A 5 3.69 14.55 -5.07
CA HIS A 5 2.55 14.99 -5.91
C HIS A 5 2.78 14.72 -7.40
N LYS A 6 4.00 14.95 -7.91
CA LYS A 6 4.34 14.65 -9.31
C LYS A 6 4.28 13.15 -9.61
N LEU A 7 4.77 12.33 -8.67
CA LEU A 7 4.68 10.88 -8.79
C LEU A 7 3.22 10.43 -8.76
N ARG A 8 2.40 10.97 -7.85
CA ARG A 8 0.97 10.68 -7.76
C ARG A 8 0.25 10.98 -9.08
N GLU A 9 0.43 12.19 -9.61
CA GLU A 9 -0.17 12.59 -10.89
C GLU A 9 0.30 11.71 -12.05
N TRP A 10 1.59 11.35 -12.09
CA TRP A 10 2.11 10.45 -13.12
C TRP A 10 1.44 9.08 -13.03
N ILE A 11 1.33 8.50 -11.83
CA ILE A 11 0.69 7.20 -11.61
C ILE A 11 -0.79 7.22 -12.04
N GLU A 12 -1.52 8.28 -11.65
CA GLU A 12 -2.92 8.46 -12.03
C GLU A 12 -3.09 8.59 -13.55
N ASN A 13 -2.24 9.36 -14.22
CA ASN A 13 -2.27 9.54 -15.68
C ASN A 13 -1.95 8.25 -16.45
N GLN A 14 -1.21 7.32 -15.86
CA GLN A 14 -0.94 6.01 -16.46
C GLN A 14 -2.07 4.99 -16.23
N GLY A 15 -3.07 5.30 -15.39
CA GLY A 15 -4.19 4.40 -15.10
C GLY A 15 -3.79 3.16 -14.29
N LEU A 16 -2.75 3.28 -13.47
CA LEU A 16 -2.15 2.19 -12.73
C LEU A 16 -3.00 1.79 -11.52
N LYS A 17 -3.15 0.48 -11.29
CA LYS A 17 -3.92 -0.02 -10.13
C LYS A 17 -3.09 0.03 -8.87
N ARG A 18 -3.68 0.35 -7.72
CA ARG A 18 -2.91 0.62 -6.48
C ARG A 18 -3.52 -0.01 -5.25
N ALA A 19 -2.69 -0.67 -4.42
CA ALA A 19 -3.10 -1.21 -3.14
C ALA A 19 -2.09 -0.89 -2.03
N ALA A 20 -2.57 -0.43 -0.89
CA ALA A 20 -1.79 -0.20 0.31
C ALA A 20 -1.70 -1.50 1.13
N VAL A 21 -0.52 -1.83 1.67
CA VAL A 21 -0.31 -3.08 2.45
C VAL A 21 0.38 -2.77 3.77
N THR A 22 -0.29 -2.90 4.91
CA THR A 22 0.25 -2.45 6.21
C THR A 22 0.22 -3.55 7.27
N ASN A 23 1.22 -3.58 8.17
CA ASN A 23 1.17 -4.38 9.40
C ASN A 23 0.40 -3.65 10.52
N ALA A 24 0.05 -2.38 10.33
CA ALA A 24 -0.76 -1.64 11.28
C ALA A 24 -2.16 -2.27 11.39
N PRO A 25 -2.80 -2.26 12.59
CA PRO A 25 -4.19 -2.66 12.75
C PRO A 25 -5.11 -1.89 11.82
N ARG A 26 -6.24 -2.49 11.43
CA ARG A 26 -7.22 -1.91 10.50
C ARG A 26 -7.61 -0.46 10.81
N PRO A 27 -7.96 -0.09 12.07
CA PRO A 27 -8.30 1.31 12.39
C PRO A 27 -7.16 2.28 12.07
N ASN A 28 -5.91 1.87 12.28
CA ASN A 28 -4.74 2.70 11.98
C ASN A 28 -4.46 2.73 10.48
N GLY A 29 -4.67 1.62 9.77
CA GLY A 29 -4.56 1.57 8.30
C GLY A 29 -5.56 2.51 7.63
N GLU A 30 -6.82 2.43 8.01
CA GLU A 30 -7.89 3.30 7.50
C GLU A 30 -7.63 4.77 7.84
N LEU A 31 -7.23 5.05 9.08
CA LEU A 31 -6.85 6.41 9.49
C LEU A 31 -5.69 6.97 8.66
N LEU A 32 -4.66 6.16 8.38
CA LEU A 32 -3.49 6.60 7.62
C LEU A 32 -3.86 6.91 6.17
N VAL A 33 -4.64 6.05 5.53
CA VAL A 33 -5.10 6.26 4.16
C VAL A 33 -6.01 7.49 4.09
N SER A 34 -6.86 7.70 5.11
CA SER A 34 -7.72 8.89 5.22
C SER A 34 -6.94 10.18 5.48
N ALA A 35 -6.00 10.17 6.41
CA ALA A 35 -5.27 11.36 6.84
C ALA A 35 -4.31 11.89 5.77
N LEU A 36 -3.85 11.01 4.87
CA LEU A 36 -2.96 11.36 3.78
C LEU A 36 -3.70 11.74 2.48
N ASP A 37 -5.04 11.77 2.50
CA ASP A 37 -5.86 11.97 1.29
C ASP A 37 -5.56 10.91 0.20
N LEU A 38 -5.27 9.69 0.65
CA LEU A 38 -4.91 8.55 -0.20
C LEU A 38 -6.06 7.55 -0.36
N LEU A 39 -7.22 7.79 0.29
CA LEU A 39 -8.42 6.96 0.15
C LEU A 39 -8.88 6.87 -1.31
N GLY A 40 -8.79 7.96 -2.07
CA GLY A 40 -9.08 7.95 -3.50
C GLY A 40 -7.93 7.43 -4.37
N PHE A 41 -6.74 7.26 -3.80
CA PHE A 41 -5.54 6.86 -4.53
C PHE A 41 -5.33 5.35 -4.51
N PHE A 42 -5.63 4.67 -3.39
CA PHE A 42 -5.57 3.21 -3.31
C PHE A 42 -6.95 2.59 -3.47
N GLU A 43 -7.07 1.65 -4.40
CA GLU A 43 -8.29 0.87 -4.62
C GLU A 43 -8.47 -0.21 -3.54
N VAL A 44 -7.36 -0.66 -2.95
CA VAL A 44 -7.33 -1.78 -2.00
C VAL A 44 -6.46 -1.43 -0.80
N LEU A 45 -6.92 -1.81 0.40
CA LEU A 45 -6.15 -1.76 1.64
C LEU A 45 -6.04 -3.17 2.23
N VAL A 46 -4.84 -3.73 2.21
CA VAL A 46 -4.54 -5.02 2.83
C VAL A 46 -3.93 -4.81 4.21
N ILE A 47 -4.56 -5.43 5.21
CA ILE A 47 -4.04 -5.54 6.57
C ILE A 47 -3.29 -6.86 6.69
N ALA A 48 -1.98 -6.79 6.88
CA ALA A 48 -1.11 -7.97 6.89
C ALA A 48 -1.41 -8.91 8.06
N ASN A 49 -1.92 -8.39 9.18
CA ASN A 49 -2.34 -9.20 10.34
C ASN A 49 -3.63 -9.98 10.09
N GLU A 50 -4.32 -9.73 8.96
CA GLU A 50 -5.48 -10.50 8.49
C GLU A 50 -5.10 -11.49 7.37
N CYS A 51 -3.80 -11.68 7.14
CA CYS A 51 -3.25 -12.70 6.25
C CYS A 51 -2.64 -13.82 7.09
N ASP A 52 -2.44 -15.00 6.48
CA ASP A 52 -1.83 -16.16 7.16
C ASP A 52 -0.48 -15.81 7.78
N ARG A 53 0.31 -14.98 7.09
CA ARG A 53 1.59 -14.47 7.56
C ARG A 53 1.71 -12.98 7.25
N ALA A 54 2.03 -12.18 8.27
CA ALA A 54 2.25 -10.74 8.12
C ALA A 54 3.58 -10.43 7.41
N LYS A 55 3.87 -9.16 7.10
CA LYS A 55 5.21 -8.80 6.58
C LYS A 55 6.30 -9.25 7.58
N PRO A 56 7.44 -9.76 7.10
CA PRO A 56 7.98 -9.67 5.74
C PRO A 56 7.59 -10.83 4.79
N PHE A 57 6.60 -11.66 5.16
CA PHE A 57 6.14 -12.74 4.28
C PHE A 57 5.38 -12.19 3.05
N PRO A 58 5.35 -12.94 1.93
CA PRO A 58 4.75 -12.46 0.67
C PRO A 58 3.21 -12.40 0.69
N ASP A 59 2.57 -13.08 1.64
CA ASP A 59 1.12 -13.32 1.69
C ASP A 59 0.28 -12.04 1.58
N PRO A 60 0.60 -10.93 2.27
CA PRO A 60 -0.14 -9.68 2.15
C PRO A 60 -0.03 -9.06 0.74
N TYR A 61 1.11 -9.22 0.07
CA TYR A 61 1.30 -8.72 -1.29
C TYR A 61 0.58 -9.57 -2.33
N LEU A 62 0.56 -10.89 -2.13
CA LEU A 62 -0.20 -11.82 -2.98
C LEU A 62 -1.70 -11.57 -2.86
N LYS A 63 -2.20 -11.31 -1.65
CA LYS A 63 -3.59 -10.92 -1.42
C LYS A 63 -3.94 -9.62 -2.15
N ALA A 64 -3.07 -8.61 -2.08
CA ALA A 64 -3.28 -7.36 -2.82
C ALA A 64 -3.28 -7.56 -4.35
N LEU A 65 -2.40 -8.41 -4.90
CA LEU A 65 -2.44 -8.77 -6.34
C LEU A 65 -3.76 -9.43 -6.73
N GLN A 66 -4.26 -10.34 -5.89
CA GLN A 66 -5.53 -11.03 -6.10
C GLN A 66 -6.71 -10.06 -6.07
N GLU A 67 -6.79 -9.18 -5.07
CA GLU A 67 -7.86 -8.18 -4.93
C GLU A 67 -7.85 -7.15 -6.07
N LEU A 68 -6.67 -6.75 -6.53
CA LEU A 68 -6.52 -5.85 -7.69
C LEU A 68 -6.76 -6.55 -9.04
N ASN A 69 -6.80 -7.88 -9.06
CA ASN A 69 -6.85 -8.70 -10.27
C ASN A 69 -5.71 -8.35 -11.26
N VAL A 70 -4.47 -8.36 -10.77
CA VAL A 70 -3.25 -8.07 -11.55
C VAL A 70 -2.22 -9.18 -11.45
N SER A 71 -1.37 -9.30 -12.47
CA SER A 71 -0.30 -10.29 -12.52
C SER A 71 0.95 -9.79 -11.80
N ASN A 72 1.63 -10.67 -11.05
CA ASN A 72 2.91 -10.37 -10.41
C ASN A 72 4.02 -9.95 -11.41
N LYS A 73 3.89 -10.31 -12.70
CA LYS A 73 4.87 -9.95 -13.74
C LYS A 73 4.87 -8.47 -14.12
N HIS A 74 3.79 -7.76 -13.79
CA HIS A 74 3.61 -6.35 -14.11
C HIS A 74 3.55 -5.47 -12.86
N ALA A 75 3.75 -6.06 -11.68
CA ALA A 75 3.72 -5.37 -10.41
C ALA A 75 5.14 -5.10 -9.89
N PHE A 76 5.30 -3.97 -9.20
CA PHE A 76 6.44 -3.69 -8.35
C PHE A 76 5.95 -3.28 -6.96
N VAL A 77 6.85 -3.28 -5.98
CA VAL A 77 6.56 -2.93 -4.59
C VAL A 77 7.47 -1.77 -4.19
N PHE A 78 6.88 -0.65 -3.75
CA PHE A 78 7.64 0.38 -3.04
C PHE A 78 7.59 0.11 -1.54
N GLU A 79 8.76 0.08 -0.92
CA GLU A 79 8.88 -0.02 0.52
C GLU A 79 9.59 1.19 1.11
N LEU A 80 8.95 1.80 2.12
CA LEU A 80 9.55 2.84 2.93
C LEU A 80 9.61 2.30 4.36
N GLU A 81 10.83 2.19 4.89
CA GLU A 81 11.04 1.81 6.28
C GLU A 81 11.15 3.08 7.13
N CYS A 82 10.17 3.30 8.01
CA CYS A 82 10.16 4.46 8.89
C CYS A 82 10.25 3.99 10.35
N ARG A 83 11.42 4.19 10.98
CA ARG A 83 11.79 3.60 12.29
C ARG A 83 11.35 4.37 13.53
N TRP A 84 10.66 5.52 13.42
CA TRP A 84 10.28 6.34 14.58
C TRP A 84 8.78 6.29 14.91
N SER A 85 8.51 5.88 16.16
CA SER A 85 7.36 6.05 17.05
C SER A 85 5.94 6.03 16.46
N VAL A 86 5.11 5.12 17.00
CA VAL A 86 3.65 4.90 16.78
C VAL A 86 3.20 4.52 15.36
N TRP A 87 4.02 4.75 14.33
CA TRP A 87 3.71 4.52 12.90
C TRP A 87 4.63 3.50 12.21
N ALA A 88 5.47 2.79 12.97
CA ALA A 88 6.61 2.00 12.48
C ALA A 88 6.28 0.66 11.78
N GLN A 89 5.08 0.48 11.24
CA GLN A 89 4.64 -0.79 10.63
C GLN A 89 3.83 -0.61 9.33
N GLY A 90 3.86 0.58 8.72
CA GLY A 90 3.06 0.89 7.53
C GLY A 90 3.92 1.14 6.30
N THR A 91 4.23 0.09 5.56
CA THR A 91 4.81 0.23 4.23
C THR A 91 3.70 0.48 3.22
N LEU A 92 3.58 1.70 2.70
CA LEU A 92 2.65 2.02 1.63
C LEU A 92 3.19 1.48 0.30
N THR A 93 2.76 0.27 -0.06
CA THR A 93 3.06 -0.33 -1.36
C THR A 93 2.17 0.30 -2.43
N VAL A 94 2.68 0.45 -3.65
CA VAL A 94 1.94 0.98 -4.82
C VAL A 94 2.14 -0.05 -5.92
N TYR A 95 1.05 -0.47 -6.55
CA TYR A 95 1.06 -1.37 -7.69
C TYR A 95 1.03 -0.56 -8.99
N CYS A 96 1.33 -1.26 -10.07
CA CYS A 96 0.98 -0.94 -11.44
C CYS A 96 0.28 -2.16 -12.02
#